data_AF-A0A2S8H5Y3-F1
#
_entry.id   AF-A0A2S8H5Y3-F1
#
_cell.length_a   1.000
_cell.length_b   1.000
_cell.length_c   1.000
_cell.angle_alpha   90.00
_cell.angle_beta   90.00
_cell.angle_gamma   90.00
#
_symmetry.space_group_name_H-M   'P 1'
#
loop_
_entity.id
_entity.type
_entity.pdbx_description
1 polymer ?
#
loop_
_entity_poly.entity_id
_entity_poly.type
_entity_poly.pdbx_seq_one_letter_code
_entity_poly.pdbx_strand_id
1 'polypeptide(L)'
;MDIGNSGQRELSVDDLFQGTTFLPDTESSRFDVLLERVSRNRYTTFTVLYAELFRLFPDSPHLAVFFEQAVNLILLEPQEQHPIINDPVFQIWQGLTFRHTNLVLTEKSEETGELEKLLIGFPDMLARVKAKDTSRLIHDCPPVYRFDVDPLIAMAAPPSYKFPEDEATRKQLERDGHPVRFFSDIVSIALLRIEHTWPACHERFKKLVKAICYLPDGSFRSCSASRYTGVILLSSRDNSILDLEESLVHEATHQLLYYIVEMCPVIEEVASREASFTLPWSGQKRDLYGYFHAFYVYIALVKYLERVRSRSSDELQRAQNRLAFIMRGLIRALPDLQASGDFTPQGRQLLENLAKEVRALESKHAGLMAKTAPATVPERALGATA
;
A
#
# COMPACT_ATOMS: atom_id res chain seq x y z
N MET A 1 33.87 -20.47 4.86
CA MET A 1 33.08 -21.41 5.69
C MET A 1 31.66 -21.30 5.20
N ASP A 2 31.24 -22.30 4.42
CA ASP A 2 29.88 -22.47 3.93
C ASP A 2 28.88 -22.55 5.08
N ILE A 3 27.90 -21.66 5.10
CA ILE A 3 26.69 -21.81 5.91
C ILE A 3 25.49 -21.35 5.07
N GLY A 4 24.71 -22.33 4.61
CA GLY A 4 23.26 -22.17 4.47
C GLY A 4 22.71 -21.66 3.13
N ASN A 5 23.04 -22.32 2.02
CA ASN A 5 22.20 -22.22 0.81
C ASN A 5 20.88 -22.96 1.11
N SER A 6 19.88 -22.26 1.67
CA SER A 6 18.52 -22.77 1.74
C SER A 6 18.04 -22.95 0.30
N GLY A 7 17.89 -24.20 -0.13
CA GLY A 7 17.51 -24.61 -1.49
C GLY A 7 16.10 -24.21 -1.92
N GLN A 8 15.68 -22.96 -1.70
CA GLN A 8 14.55 -22.38 -2.39
C GLN A 8 15.00 -22.08 -3.82
N ARG A 9 14.56 -22.94 -4.75
CA ARG A 9 14.62 -22.69 -6.18
C ARG A 9 14.12 -21.26 -6.42
N GLU A 10 14.96 -20.38 -6.97
CA GLU A 10 14.51 -19.06 -7.41
C GLU A 10 13.33 -19.28 -8.37
N LEU A 11 12.12 -18.94 -7.94
CA LEU A 11 10.93 -19.04 -8.79
C LEU A 11 11.16 -18.13 -10.01
N SER A 12 10.62 -18.44 -11.18
CA SER A 12 10.54 -17.40 -12.22
C SER A 12 9.51 -16.33 -11.81
N VAL A 13 9.39 -15.25 -12.58
CA VAL A 13 8.24 -14.32 -12.42
C VAL A 13 6.92 -15.05 -12.68
N ASP A 14 6.89 -15.89 -13.71
CA ASP A 14 5.67 -16.63 -14.07
C ASP A 14 5.27 -17.64 -12.98
N ASP A 15 6.25 -18.36 -12.42
CA ASP A 15 6.02 -19.27 -11.29
C ASP A 15 5.49 -18.53 -10.05
N LEU A 16 5.95 -17.29 -9.84
CA LEU A 16 5.50 -16.47 -8.71
C LEU A 16 3.99 -16.22 -8.79
N PHE A 17 3.47 -15.89 -9.98
CA PHE A 17 2.05 -15.57 -10.22
C PHE A 17 1.16 -16.81 -10.46
N GLN A 18 1.73 -17.95 -10.83
CA GLN A 18 0.96 -19.14 -11.20
C GLN A 18 0.12 -19.68 -10.03
N GLY A 19 -1.21 -19.58 -10.10
CA GLY A 19 -2.12 -20.12 -9.08
C GLY A 19 -2.16 -19.36 -7.75
N THR A 20 -1.56 -18.17 -7.65
CA THR A 20 -1.63 -17.33 -6.44
C THR A 20 -2.45 -16.06 -6.68
N THR A 21 -3.16 -15.63 -5.64
CA THR A 21 -3.76 -14.29 -5.56
C THR A 21 -2.92 -13.36 -4.69
N PHE A 22 -1.86 -13.87 -4.07
CA PHE A 22 -1.11 -13.22 -2.99
C PHE A 22 -1.98 -12.75 -1.82
N LEU A 23 -3.25 -13.13 -1.70
CA LEU A 23 -4.07 -12.82 -0.51
C LEU A 23 -3.63 -13.69 0.68
N PRO A 24 -3.98 -13.33 1.94
CA PRO A 24 -3.44 -14.01 3.12
C PRO A 24 -3.61 -15.53 3.22
N ASP A 25 -4.59 -16.11 2.51
CA ASP A 25 -4.81 -17.56 2.45
C ASP A 25 -3.89 -18.30 1.46
N THR A 26 -3.11 -17.58 0.66
CA THR A 26 -2.13 -18.17 -0.26
C THR A 26 -0.85 -18.55 0.49
N GLU A 27 -0.06 -19.44 -0.12
CA GLU A 27 1.21 -19.93 0.43
C GLU A 27 2.13 -18.78 0.88
N SER A 28 2.46 -18.74 2.19
CA SER A 28 3.26 -17.66 2.78
C SER A 28 4.63 -17.49 2.13
N SER A 29 5.23 -18.59 1.65
CA SER A 29 6.52 -18.59 0.94
C SER A 29 6.52 -17.63 -0.26
N ARG A 30 5.43 -17.57 -1.03
CA ARG A 30 5.33 -16.70 -2.22
C ARG A 30 5.22 -15.23 -1.86
N PHE A 31 4.58 -14.92 -0.74
CA PHE A 31 4.53 -13.56 -0.23
C PHE A 31 5.91 -13.09 0.22
N ASP A 32 6.66 -13.94 0.92
CA ASP A 32 8.03 -13.61 1.33
C ASP A 32 8.97 -13.46 0.12
N VAL A 33 8.85 -14.33 -0.89
CA VAL A 33 9.59 -14.19 -2.16
C VAL A 33 9.23 -12.89 -2.90
N LEU A 34 7.96 -12.48 -2.89
CA LEU A 34 7.55 -11.19 -3.46
C LEU A 34 8.25 -10.02 -2.75
N LEU A 35 8.23 -10.00 -1.41
CA LEU A 35 8.87 -8.93 -0.63
C LEU A 35 10.38 -8.88 -0.86
N GLU A 36 11.04 -10.03 -0.89
CA GLU A 36 12.48 -10.13 -1.15
C GLU A 36 12.83 -9.58 -2.54
N ARG A 37 12.06 -9.93 -3.57
CA ARG A 37 12.29 -9.39 -4.92
C ARG A 37 12.08 -7.90 -5.01
N VAL A 38 11.01 -7.38 -4.39
CA VAL A 38 10.78 -5.94 -4.34
C VAL A 38 11.96 -5.24 -3.65
N SER A 39 12.42 -5.76 -2.51
CA SER A 39 13.62 -5.25 -1.83
C SER A 39 14.86 -5.23 -2.74
N ARG A 40 15.10 -6.33 -3.46
CA ARG A 40 16.22 -6.45 -4.42
C ARG A 40 16.10 -5.47 -5.59
N ASN A 41 14.89 -5.27 -6.12
CA ASN A 41 14.65 -4.32 -7.20
C ASN A 41 14.88 -2.87 -6.73
N ARG A 42 14.40 -2.52 -5.54
CA ARG A 42 14.63 -1.20 -4.91
C ARG A 42 16.11 -0.93 -4.69
N TYR A 43 16.84 -1.91 -4.15
CA TYR A 43 18.28 -1.83 -4.00
C TYR A 43 19.00 -1.64 -5.34
N THR A 44 18.68 -2.47 -6.33
CA THR A 44 19.27 -2.37 -7.68
C THR A 44 19.01 -1.00 -8.29
N THR A 45 17.78 -0.50 -8.17
CA THR A 45 17.39 0.84 -8.63
C THR A 45 18.21 1.93 -7.93
N PHE A 46 18.52 1.77 -6.65
CA PHE A 46 19.31 2.73 -5.89
C PHE A 46 20.76 2.73 -6.35
N THR A 47 21.34 1.55 -6.57
CA THR A 47 22.72 1.42 -7.08
C THR A 47 22.86 1.98 -8.49
N VAL A 48 21.88 1.74 -9.38
CA VAL A 48 21.85 2.35 -10.72
C VAL A 48 21.73 3.86 -10.61
N LEU A 49 20.82 4.36 -9.78
CA LEU A 49 20.66 5.80 -9.54
C LEU A 49 21.96 6.43 -9.03
N TYR A 50 22.65 5.80 -8.09
CA TYR A 50 23.96 6.24 -7.61
C TYR A 50 24.99 6.37 -8.74
N ALA A 51 25.09 5.35 -9.61
CA ALA A 51 26.02 5.36 -10.73
C ALA A 51 25.72 6.47 -11.73
N GLU A 52 24.45 6.71 -12.05
CA GLU A 52 24.03 7.80 -12.94
C GLU A 52 24.33 9.18 -12.32
N LEU A 53 24.04 9.36 -11.04
CA LEU A 53 24.35 10.60 -10.32
C LEU A 53 25.85 10.88 -10.26
N PHE A 54 26.67 9.85 -10.04
CA PHE A 54 28.12 9.98 -10.04
C PHE A 54 28.66 10.45 -11.40
N ARG A 55 28.05 9.98 -12.49
CA ARG A 55 28.37 10.43 -13.86
C ARG A 55 27.90 11.85 -14.14
N LEU A 56 26.75 12.26 -13.61
CA LEU A 56 26.22 13.61 -13.77
C LEU A 56 27.01 14.67 -12.99
N PHE A 57 27.57 14.29 -11.84
CA PHE A 57 28.25 15.21 -10.93
C PHE A 57 29.70 14.77 -10.58
N PRO A 58 30.58 14.58 -11.57
CA PRO A 58 31.92 13.99 -11.35
C PRO A 58 32.83 14.86 -10.46
N ASP A 59 32.66 16.18 -10.48
CA ASP A 59 33.50 17.15 -9.76
C ASP A 59 32.67 18.10 -8.88
N SER A 60 31.69 17.56 -8.15
CA SER A 60 30.78 18.33 -7.28
C SER A 60 31.12 18.15 -5.79
N PRO A 61 32.08 18.91 -5.22
CA PRO A 61 32.52 18.74 -3.84
C PRO A 61 31.41 18.99 -2.81
N HIS A 62 30.42 19.82 -3.14
CA HIS A 62 29.25 20.06 -2.29
C HIS A 62 28.34 18.82 -2.14
N LEU A 63 28.48 17.82 -3.01
CA LEU A 63 27.77 16.54 -2.97
C LEU A 63 28.60 15.38 -2.39
N ALA A 64 29.83 15.64 -1.92
CA ALA A 64 30.73 14.59 -1.44
C ALA A 64 30.11 13.75 -0.31
N VAL A 65 29.42 14.39 0.63
CA VAL A 65 28.75 13.71 1.76
C VAL A 65 27.65 12.77 1.28
N PHE A 66 26.90 13.14 0.23
CA PHE A 66 25.91 12.27 -0.38
C PHE A 66 26.58 11.00 -0.93
N PHE A 67 27.61 11.15 -1.77
CA PHE A 67 28.25 10.01 -2.41
C PHE A 67 28.91 9.07 -1.39
N GLU A 68 29.53 9.61 -0.35
CA GLU A 68 30.11 8.84 0.75
C GLU A 68 29.03 8.03 1.50
N GLN A 69 27.93 8.66 1.90
CA GLN A 69 26.88 7.94 2.63
C GLN A 69 26.12 6.95 1.75
N ALA A 70 25.91 7.28 0.47
CA ALA A 70 25.25 6.39 -0.47
C ALA A 70 26.08 5.13 -0.73
N VAL A 71 27.40 5.24 -0.95
CA VAL A 71 28.25 4.07 -1.12
C VAL A 71 28.33 3.24 0.17
N ASN A 72 28.39 3.88 1.33
CA ASN A 72 28.35 3.17 2.61
C ASN A 72 27.05 2.37 2.76
N LEU A 73 25.90 2.94 2.39
CA LEU A 73 24.61 2.23 2.38
C LEU A 73 24.60 1.06 1.38
N ILE A 74 25.18 1.23 0.18
CA ILE A 74 25.28 0.18 -0.84
C ILE A 74 26.11 -1.01 -0.34
N LEU A 75 27.16 -0.73 0.45
CA LEU A 75 28.09 -1.72 1.00
C LEU A 75 27.64 -2.33 2.33
N LEU A 76 26.53 -1.88 2.93
CA LEU A 76 25.97 -2.50 4.14
C LEU A 76 25.54 -3.95 3.88
N GLU A 77 25.62 -4.76 4.93
CA GLU A 77 25.08 -6.12 4.92
C GLU A 77 23.55 -6.09 4.69
N PRO A 78 22.97 -7.09 3.97
CA PRO A 78 21.55 -7.10 3.65
C PRO A 78 20.62 -6.90 4.85
N GLN A 79 21.00 -7.41 6.03
CA GLN A 79 20.20 -7.29 7.26
C GLN A 79 20.05 -5.84 7.75
N GLU A 80 21.07 -5.01 7.58
CA GLU A 80 21.05 -3.59 7.97
C GLU A 80 20.54 -2.70 6.83
N GLN A 81 20.74 -3.14 5.59
CA GLN A 81 20.35 -2.41 4.39
C GLN A 81 18.84 -2.54 4.11
N HIS A 82 18.27 -3.74 4.24
CA HIS A 82 16.88 -4.00 3.89
C HIS A 82 15.86 -3.10 4.63
N PRO A 83 15.99 -2.85 5.95
CA PRO A 83 15.07 -1.95 6.65
C PRO A 83 15.11 -0.52 6.12
N ILE A 84 16.29 -0.05 5.68
CA ILE A 84 16.47 1.30 5.12
C ILE A 84 15.88 1.38 3.73
N ILE A 85 16.27 0.46 2.83
CA ILE A 85 15.82 0.45 1.44
C ILE A 85 14.30 0.29 1.37
N ASN A 86 13.68 -0.46 2.27
CA ASN A 86 12.22 -0.64 2.27
C ASN A 86 11.45 0.38 3.12
N ASP A 87 12.12 1.38 3.70
CA ASP A 87 11.42 2.42 4.44
C ASP A 87 10.66 3.36 3.49
N PRO A 88 9.40 3.73 3.78
CA PRO A 88 8.62 4.61 2.90
C PRO A 88 9.30 5.96 2.64
N VAL A 89 10.01 6.53 3.61
CA VAL A 89 10.68 7.82 3.44
C VAL A 89 11.83 7.70 2.43
N PHE A 90 12.61 6.62 2.53
CA PHE A 90 13.69 6.34 1.57
C PHE A 90 13.13 6.12 0.17
N GLN A 91 12.04 5.34 0.05
CA GLN A 91 11.39 5.05 -1.23
C GLN A 91 10.80 6.30 -1.90
N ILE A 92 10.19 7.20 -1.14
CA ILE A 92 9.73 8.50 -1.66
C ILE A 92 10.91 9.32 -2.16
N TRP A 93 11.98 9.44 -1.37
CA TRP A 93 13.19 10.15 -1.78
C TRP A 93 13.77 9.56 -3.06
N GLN A 94 13.93 8.23 -3.13
CA GLN A 94 14.48 7.53 -4.28
C GLN A 94 13.65 7.78 -5.53
N GLY A 95 12.31 7.69 -5.44
CA GLY A 95 11.41 7.93 -6.56
C GLY A 95 11.45 9.38 -7.07
N LEU A 96 11.55 10.36 -6.17
CA LEU A 96 11.70 11.78 -6.53
C LEU A 96 13.06 12.03 -7.20
N THR A 97 14.15 11.55 -6.59
CA THR A 97 15.51 11.71 -7.12
C THR A 97 15.65 11.04 -8.48
N PHE A 98 15.11 9.83 -8.66
CA PHE A 98 15.08 9.13 -9.95
C PHE A 98 14.33 9.92 -11.02
N ARG A 99 13.16 10.48 -10.69
CA ARG A 99 12.40 11.33 -11.62
C ARG A 99 13.20 12.55 -12.08
N HIS A 100 13.79 13.28 -11.15
CA HIS A 100 14.59 14.46 -11.49
C HIS A 100 15.85 14.10 -12.29
N THR A 101 16.52 13.00 -11.94
CA THR A 101 17.66 12.47 -12.70
C THR A 101 17.26 12.16 -14.14
N ASN A 102 16.13 11.47 -14.35
CA ASN A 102 15.64 11.18 -15.70
C ASN A 102 15.29 12.45 -16.49
N LEU A 103 14.75 13.49 -15.86
CA LEU A 103 14.48 14.76 -16.56
C LEU A 103 15.76 15.41 -17.07
N VAL A 104 16.84 15.37 -16.28
CA VAL A 104 18.16 15.87 -16.68
C VAL A 104 18.76 14.99 -17.79
N LEU A 105 18.78 13.67 -17.61
CA LEU A 105 19.37 12.74 -18.58
C LEU A 105 18.64 12.70 -19.94
N THR A 106 17.34 12.98 -19.95
CA THR A 106 16.54 13.02 -21.19
C THR A 106 16.44 14.42 -21.79
N GLU A 107 17.25 15.37 -21.32
CA GLU A 107 17.31 16.77 -21.80
C GLU A 107 15.94 17.48 -21.71
N LYS A 108 15.06 17.01 -20.80
CA LYS A 108 13.75 17.62 -20.53
C LYS A 108 13.82 18.73 -19.48
N SER A 109 14.95 18.87 -18.80
CA SER A 109 15.27 19.96 -17.88
C SER A 109 16.78 20.19 -17.87
N GLU A 110 17.22 21.42 -18.11
CA GLU A 110 18.63 21.82 -17.97
C GLU A 110 18.96 22.20 -16.51
N GLU A 111 17.95 22.44 -15.67
CA GLU A 111 18.14 22.83 -14.27
C GLU A 111 18.34 21.61 -13.36
N THR A 112 19.50 21.54 -12.70
CA THR A 112 19.84 20.52 -11.70
C THR A 112 19.45 20.90 -10.27
N GLY A 113 18.95 22.13 -10.04
CA GLY A 113 18.78 22.70 -8.69
C GLY A 113 17.89 21.86 -7.76
N GLU A 114 16.75 21.35 -8.24
CA GLU A 114 15.88 20.48 -7.43
C GLU A 114 16.51 19.10 -7.17
N LEU A 115 17.26 18.57 -8.15
CA LEU A 115 18.00 17.33 -7.97
C LEU A 115 19.08 17.50 -6.89
N GLU A 116 19.90 18.54 -6.99
CA GLU A 116 20.96 18.84 -6.01
C GLU A 116 20.39 19.05 -4.61
N LYS A 117 19.25 19.74 -4.45
CA LYS A 117 18.57 19.87 -3.14
C LYS A 117 18.23 18.51 -2.53
N LEU A 118 17.73 17.56 -3.32
CA LEU A 118 17.42 16.20 -2.86
C LEU A 118 18.69 15.44 -2.44
N LEU A 119 19.79 15.60 -3.18
CA LEU A 119 21.07 14.96 -2.85
C LEU A 119 21.69 15.55 -1.58
N ILE A 120 21.67 16.88 -1.44
CA ILE A 120 22.15 17.59 -0.25
C ILE A 120 21.33 17.17 0.99
N GLY A 121 20.02 16.98 0.84
CA GLY A 121 19.14 16.53 1.93
C GLY A 121 19.21 15.04 2.27
N PHE A 122 19.94 14.23 1.49
CA PHE A 122 20.01 12.77 1.69
C PHE A 122 20.57 12.36 3.07
N PRO A 123 21.66 12.95 3.60
CA PRO A 123 22.19 12.58 4.92
C PRO A 123 21.17 12.74 6.04
N ASP A 124 20.44 13.86 6.05
CA ASP A 124 19.40 14.13 7.05
C ASP A 124 18.22 13.17 6.91
N MET A 125 17.82 12.85 5.67
CA MET A 125 16.80 11.85 5.40
C MET A 125 17.23 10.47 5.89
N LEU A 126 18.45 10.04 5.58
CA LEU A 126 19.00 8.74 5.98
C LEU A 126 19.09 8.62 7.51
N ALA A 127 19.49 9.69 8.20
CA ALA A 127 19.53 9.73 9.66
C ALA A 127 18.12 9.54 10.26
N ARG A 128 17.08 10.19 9.71
CA ARG A 128 15.70 10.01 10.16
C ARG A 128 15.19 8.58 9.94
N VAL A 129 15.53 7.96 8.80
CA VAL A 129 15.17 6.56 8.51
C VAL A 129 15.82 5.60 9.51
N LYS A 130 17.12 5.74 9.74
CA LYS A 130 17.88 4.91 10.70
C LYS A 130 17.35 5.05 12.13
N ALA A 131 16.99 6.26 12.55
CA ALA A 131 16.43 6.48 13.89
C ALA A 131 15.07 5.79 14.11
N LYS A 132 14.24 5.67 13.06
CA LYS A 132 12.94 4.98 13.14
C LYS A 132 13.10 3.47 13.28
N ASP A 133 14.08 2.88 12.61
CA ASP A 133 14.29 1.43 12.64
C ASP A 133 14.58 0.91 14.06
N THR A 134 15.40 1.65 14.82
CA THR A 134 15.68 1.33 16.23
C THR A 134 14.42 1.37 17.12
N SER A 135 13.45 2.22 16.79
CA SER A 135 12.18 2.34 17.55
C SER A 135 11.13 1.30 17.17
N ARG A 136 11.17 0.74 15.95
CA ARG A 136 10.19 -0.24 15.45
C ARG A 136 10.31 -1.61 16.09
N LEU A 137 11.51 -1.98 16.57
CA LEU A 137 11.74 -3.27 17.24
C LEU A 137 10.97 -3.43 18.57
N ILE A 138 10.33 -2.37 19.07
CA ILE A 138 9.72 -2.32 20.40
C ILE A 138 8.18 -2.48 20.34
N HIS A 139 7.55 -2.31 19.17
CA HIS A 139 6.08 -2.22 19.07
C HIS A 139 5.49 -3.12 17.98
N ASP A 140 4.46 -3.90 18.33
CA ASP A 140 3.70 -4.76 17.39
C ASP A 140 2.76 -3.97 16.45
N CYS A 141 2.59 -2.66 16.70
CA CYS A 141 1.75 -1.76 15.92
C CYS A 141 2.60 -0.71 15.19
N PRO A 142 2.34 -0.40 13.91
CA PRO A 142 3.03 0.68 13.22
C PRO A 142 2.83 2.02 13.94
N PRO A 143 3.83 2.93 13.92
CA PRO A 143 3.70 4.24 14.52
C PRO A 143 2.54 5.02 13.87
N VAL A 144 1.76 5.68 14.73
CA VAL A 144 0.67 6.57 14.34
C VAL A 144 1.17 8.01 14.40
N TYR A 145 1.14 8.67 13.25
CA TYR A 145 1.45 10.10 13.09
C TYR A 145 0.18 10.90 12.85
N ARG A 146 0.26 12.21 13.07
CA ARG A 146 -0.75 13.17 12.62
C ARG A 146 -0.07 14.19 11.71
N PHE A 147 0.14 15.42 12.18
CA PHE A 147 0.79 16.49 11.44
C PHE A 147 2.32 16.52 11.63
N ASP A 148 2.85 15.60 12.44
CA ASP A 148 4.28 15.36 12.71
C ASP A 148 4.87 14.27 11.81
N VAL A 149 4.18 13.92 10.72
CA VAL A 149 4.66 12.97 9.72
C VAL A 149 5.94 13.48 9.03
N ASP A 150 6.75 12.57 8.49
CA ASP A 150 7.95 12.95 7.74
C ASP A 150 7.61 13.90 6.58
N PRO A 151 8.38 14.99 6.36
CA PRO A 151 8.13 15.94 5.27
C PRO A 151 8.02 15.29 3.89
N LEU A 152 8.77 14.21 3.62
CA LEU A 152 8.67 13.50 2.34
C LEU A 152 7.33 12.77 2.18
N ILE A 153 6.78 12.20 3.26
CA ILE A 153 5.44 11.60 3.23
C ILE A 153 4.39 12.69 3.01
N ALA A 154 4.50 13.83 3.70
CA ALA A 154 3.59 14.96 3.51
C ALA A 154 3.62 15.49 2.06
N MET A 155 4.81 15.54 1.45
CA MET A 155 5.01 15.95 0.05
C MET A 155 4.44 14.95 -0.96
N ALA A 156 4.53 13.65 -0.67
CA ALA A 156 4.01 12.60 -1.54
C ALA A 156 2.48 12.38 -1.40
N ALA A 157 1.87 12.88 -0.31
CA ALA A 157 0.46 12.63 -0.01
C ALA A 157 -0.54 13.18 -1.05
N PRO A 158 -0.37 14.36 -1.67
CA PRO A 158 -1.30 14.85 -2.69
C PRO A 158 -1.40 13.93 -3.92
N PRO A 159 -2.56 13.82 -4.58
CA PRO A 159 -3.81 14.54 -4.29
C PRO A 159 -4.64 13.92 -3.14
N SER A 160 -4.22 12.79 -2.56
CA SER A 160 -5.01 12.08 -1.54
C SER A 160 -5.27 12.91 -0.30
N TYR A 161 -4.26 13.65 0.15
CA TYR A 161 -4.42 14.61 1.24
C TYR A 161 -3.36 15.70 1.13
N LYS A 162 -3.75 16.94 1.43
CA LYS A 162 -2.81 18.06 1.54
C LYS A 162 -2.67 18.41 3.02
N PHE A 163 -1.49 18.13 3.58
CA PHE A 163 -1.20 18.50 4.96
C PHE A 163 -1.25 20.03 5.14
N PRO A 164 -1.90 20.54 6.18
CA PRO A 164 -1.94 21.98 6.45
C PRO A 164 -0.52 22.48 6.71
N GLU A 165 -0.15 23.61 6.09
CA GLU A 165 1.15 24.24 6.26
C GLU A 165 1.16 25.20 7.47
N ASP A 166 0.00 25.78 7.80
CA ASP A 166 -0.13 26.74 8.87
C ASP A 166 -0.39 26.09 10.24
N GLU A 167 0.31 26.60 11.26
CA GLU A 167 0.24 26.07 12.63
C GLU A 167 -1.14 26.26 13.28
N ALA A 168 -1.86 27.32 12.91
CA ALA A 168 -3.19 27.60 13.44
C ALA A 168 -4.20 26.52 13.05
N THR A 169 -4.24 26.14 11.77
CA THR A 169 -5.09 25.05 11.27
C THR A 169 -4.68 23.72 11.87
N ARG A 170 -3.37 23.42 11.98
CA ARG A 170 -2.90 22.20 12.68
C ARG A 170 -3.42 22.12 14.10
N LYS A 171 -3.26 23.18 14.90
CA LYS A 171 -3.74 23.24 16.28
C LYS A 171 -5.26 23.13 16.38
N GLN A 172 -5.99 23.69 15.43
CA GLN A 172 -7.44 23.57 15.39
C GLN A 172 -7.86 22.12 15.11
N LEU A 173 -7.31 21.52 14.05
CA LEU A 173 -7.59 20.13 13.70
C LEU A 173 -7.17 19.16 14.81
N GLU A 174 -6.12 19.47 15.56
CA GLU A 174 -5.70 18.70 16.74
C GLU A 174 -6.78 18.61 17.80
N ARG A 175 -7.54 19.69 18.01
CA ARG A 175 -8.64 19.78 18.97
C ARG A 175 -9.93 19.09 18.49
N ASP A 176 -10.18 19.11 17.19
CA ASP A 176 -11.44 18.62 16.61
C ASP A 176 -11.48 17.09 16.48
N GLY A 177 -10.32 16.43 16.43
CA GLY A 177 -10.22 14.97 16.40
C GLY A 177 -9.79 14.35 17.73
N HIS A 178 -9.90 13.02 17.84
CA HIS A 178 -9.38 12.28 18.98
C HIS A 178 -7.86 12.50 19.20
N PRO A 179 -7.37 12.42 20.45
CA PRO A 179 -5.93 12.40 20.71
C PRO A 179 -5.24 11.23 19.98
N VAL A 180 -4.02 11.45 19.48
CA VAL A 180 -3.24 10.43 18.73
C VAL A 180 -3.05 9.15 19.56
N ARG A 181 -2.79 9.28 20.86
CA ARG A 181 -2.66 8.12 21.77
C ARG A 181 -3.93 7.28 21.81
N PHE A 182 -5.08 7.92 21.98
CA PHE A 182 -6.37 7.23 21.96
C PHE A 182 -6.59 6.52 20.62
N PHE A 183 -6.34 7.20 19.50
CA PHE A 183 -6.47 6.58 18.18
C PHE A 183 -5.52 5.38 18.02
N SER A 184 -4.28 5.48 18.51
CA SER A 184 -3.30 4.39 18.52
C SER A 184 -3.77 3.18 19.34
N ASP A 185 -4.40 3.41 20.49
CA ASP A 185 -4.98 2.33 21.32
C ASP A 185 -6.12 1.62 20.58
N ILE A 186 -6.99 2.41 19.92
CA ILE A 186 -8.11 1.88 19.13
C ILE A 186 -7.63 1.08 17.91
N VAL A 187 -6.60 1.56 17.20
CA VAL A 187 -5.94 0.82 16.12
C VAL A 187 -5.36 -0.49 16.64
N SER A 188 -4.70 -0.47 17.81
CA SER A 188 -4.12 -1.68 18.41
C SER A 188 -5.20 -2.71 18.75
N ILE A 189 -6.35 -2.28 19.28
CA ILE A 189 -7.51 -3.15 19.51
C ILE A 189 -8.04 -3.74 18.20
N ALA A 190 -8.15 -2.94 17.14
CA ALA A 190 -8.58 -3.41 15.83
C ALA A 190 -7.60 -4.45 15.25
N LEU A 191 -6.29 -4.22 15.38
CA LEU A 191 -5.26 -5.16 14.92
C LEU A 191 -5.29 -6.48 15.69
N LEU A 192 -5.46 -6.44 17.02
CA LEU A 192 -5.67 -7.66 17.84
C LEU A 192 -6.92 -8.42 17.39
N ARG A 193 -8.00 -7.69 17.08
CA ARG A 193 -9.23 -8.31 16.58
C ARG A 193 -9.04 -8.90 15.17
N ILE A 194 -8.23 -8.29 14.31
CA ILE A 194 -7.84 -8.84 13.01
C ILE A 194 -6.98 -10.09 13.21
N GLU A 195 -6.02 -10.08 14.13
CA GLU A 195 -5.18 -11.24 14.47
C GLU A 195 -6.03 -12.45 14.86
N HIS A 196 -6.99 -12.25 15.77
CA HIS A 196 -7.92 -13.32 16.16
C HIS A 196 -8.85 -13.78 15.02
N THR A 197 -9.19 -12.89 14.08
CA THR A 197 -10.14 -13.18 12.99
C THR A 197 -9.44 -13.84 11.79
N TRP A 198 -8.25 -13.36 11.44
CA TRP A 198 -7.46 -13.81 10.31
C TRP A 198 -5.96 -13.59 10.58
N PRO A 199 -5.29 -14.50 11.32
CA PRO A 199 -3.90 -14.33 11.75
C PRO A 199 -2.94 -14.03 10.60
N ALA A 200 -3.10 -14.73 9.47
CA ALA A 200 -2.28 -14.50 8.28
C ALA A 200 -2.42 -13.09 7.70
N CYS A 201 -3.60 -12.46 7.82
CA CYS A 201 -3.80 -11.07 7.40
C CYS A 201 -3.06 -10.11 8.33
N HIS A 202 -3.09 -10.37 9.64
CA HIS A 202 -2.34 -9.57 10.62
C HIS A 202 -0.82 -9.66 10.40
N GLU A 203 -0.29 -10.86 10.16
CA GLU A 203 1.14 -11.03 9.83
C GLU A 203 1.56 -10.25 8.58
N ARG A 204 0.72 -10.25 7.54
CA ARG A 204 0.98 -9.46 6.34
C ARG A 204 0.84 -7.97 6.58
N PHE A 205 -0.12 -7.55 7.40
CA PHE A 205 -0.25 -6.14 7.80
C PHE A 205 1.06 -5.61 8.40
N LYS A 206 1.67 -6.33 9.35
CA LYS A 206 2.95 -5.94 9.98
C LYS A 206 4.10 -5.79 8.97
N LYS A 207 4.10 -6.64 7.93
CA LYS A 207 5.12 -6.60 6.88
C LYS A 207 4.88 -5.47 5.86
N LEU A 208 3.63 -5.13 5.59
CA LEU A 208 3.23 -4.18 4.54
C LEU A 208 3.07 -2.75 5.03
N VAL A 209 2.51 -2.53 6.22
CA VAL A 209 2.21 -1.21 6.77
C VAL A 209 3.31 -0.80 7.74
N LYS A 210 3.95 0.34 7.46
CA LYS A 210 5.11 0.87 8.19
C LYS A 210 4.80 2.17 8.94
N ALA A 211 3.71 2.84 8.58
CA ALA A 211 3.22 4.03 9.26
C ALA A 211 1.71 4.22 9.01
N ILE A 212 1.04 4.80 9.99
CA ILE A 212 -0.38 5.20 9.91
C ILE A 212 -0.45 6.70 10.13
N CYS A 213 -1.09 7.44 9.24
CA CYS A 213 -1.38 8.86 9.42
C CYS A 213 -2.86 9.03 9.78
N TYR A 214 -3.13 9.51 10.99
CA TYR A 214 -4.48 9.85 11.43
C TYR A 214 -4.83 11.29 11.02
N LEU A 215 -5.88 11.44 10.22
CA LEU A 215 -6.29 12.69 9.57
C LEU A 215 -7.78 12.94 9.82
N PRO A 216 -8.16 13.61 10.92
CA PRO A 216 -9.55 13.73 11.36
C PRO A 216 -10.45 14.49 10.39
N ASP A 217 -9.87 15.40 9.61
CA ASP A 217 -10.52 16.20 8.57
C ASP A 217 -10.55 15.51 7.20
N GLY A 218 -9.99 14.29 7.09
CA GLY A 218 -9.95 13.53 5.86
C GLY A 218 -11.33 13.41 5.21
N SER A 219 -11.40 13.71 3.91
CA SER A 219 -12.62 13.57 3.11
C SER A 219 -12.94 12.13 2.71
N PHE A 220 -12.15 11.17 3.20
CA PHE A 220 -12.19 9.73 2.93
C PHE A 220 -12.23 8.96 4.25
N ARG A 221 -12.63 7.68 4.23
CA ARG A 221 -12.50 6.81 5.42
C ARG A 221 -11.05 6.37 5.62
N SER A 222 -10.49 5.81 4.55
CA SER A 222 -9.10 5.39 4.46
C SER A 222 -8.57 5.67 3.06
N CYS A 223 -7.25 5.81 2.93
CA CYS A 223 -6.59 5.97 1.64
C CYS A 223 -5.12 5.54 1.70
N SER A 224 -4.62 5.00 0.60
CA SER A 224 -3.20 4.78 0.35
C SER A 224 -2.87 4.92 -1.13
N ALA A 225 -1.60 5.11 -1.47
CA ALA A 225 -1.15 5.21 -2.86
C ALA A 225 0.25 4.62 -3.05
N SER A 226 0.54 4.18 -4.28
CA SER A 226 1.85 3.60 -4.65
C SER A 226 3.02 4.56 -4.41
N ARG A 227 2.78 5.88 -4.52
CA ARG A 227 3.78 6.93 -4.30
C ARG A 227 4.24 7.09 -2.84
N TYR A 228 3.59 6.42 -1.88
CA TYR A 228 4.03 6.32 -0.48
C TYR A 228 3.76 4.91 0.07
N THR A 229 4.23 3.90 -0.67
CA THR A 229 4.08 2.49 -0.27
C THR A 229 4.60 2.26 1.16
N GLY A 230 3.81 1.57 1.96
CA GLY A 230 4.01 1.35 3.40
C GLY A 230 3.33 2.38 4.31
N VAL A 231 2.70 3.42 3.77
CA VAL A 231 1.95 4.41 4.56
C VAL A 231 0.46 4.32 4.24
N ILE A 232 -0.38 4.32 5.29
CA ILE A 232 -1.83 4.39 5.16
C ILE A 232 -2.36 5.65 5.85
N LEU A 233 -3.40 6.24 5.27
CA LEU A 233 -4.08 7.42 5.79
C LEU A 233 -5.46 6.99 6.31
N LEU A 234 -5.80 7.35 7.54
CA LEU A 234 -7.09 7.02 8.18
C LEU A 234 -7.74 8.27 8.74
N SER A 235 -9.05 8.42 8.58
CA SER A 235 -9.82 9.53 9.18
C SER A 235 -10.64 9.11 10.39
N SER A 236 -11.33 10.06 11.00
CA SER A 236 -12.27 9.85 12.11
C SER A 236 -13.66 9.37 11.66
N ARG A 237 -13.82 8.93 10.40
CA ARG A 237 -15.13 8.59 9.82
C ARG A 237 -15.62 7.17 10.12
N ASP A 238 -14.76 6.34 10.72
CA ASP A 238 -15.13 5.01 11.18
C ASP A 238 -15.97 5.10 12.46
N ASN A 239 -17.17 4.54 12.43
CA ASN A 239 -18.14 4.68 13.52
C ASN A 239 -18.12 3.49 14.49
N SER A 240 -17.32 2.47 14.18
CA SER A 240 -17.17 1.26 14.97
C SER A 240 -15.80 0.61 14.77
N ILE A 241 -15.43 -0.29 15.68
CA ILE A 241 -14.18 -1.06 15.54
C ILE A 241 -14.20 -1.94 14.29
N LEU A 242 -15.36 -2.51 13.91
CA LEU A 242 -15.49 -3.27 12.67
C LEU A 242 -15.23 -2.39 11.43
N ASP A 243 -15.69 -1.14 11.44
CA ASP A 243 -15.40 -0.20 10.34
C ASP A 243 -13.89 0.05 10.22
N LEU A 244 -13.20 0.23 11.36
CA LEU A 244 -11.75 0.42 11.38
C LEU A 244 -11.00 -0.84 10.95
N GLU A 245 -11.44 -2.02 11.35
CA GLU A 245 -10.90 -3.29 10.86
C GLU A 245 -11.00 -3.38 9.33
N GLU A 246 -12.17 -3.07 8.77
CA GLU A 246 -12.35 -3.00 7.32
C GLU A 246 -11.37 -2.01 6.68
N SER A 247 -11.21 -0.80 7.24
CA SER A 247 -10.25 0.21 6.75
C SER A 247 -8.80 -0.31 6.79
N LEU A 248 -8.38 -0.97 7.87
CA LEU A 248 -7.02 -1.50 8.02
C LEU A 248 -6.74 -2.65 7.04
N VAL A 249 -7.68 -3.59 6.90
CA VAL A 249 -7.57 -4.69 5.92
C VAL A 249 -7.59 -4.16 4.49
N HIS A 250 -8.45 -3.17 4.22
CA HIS A 250 -8.56 -2.52 2.92
C HIS A 250 -7.22 -1.90 2.50
N GLU A 251 -6.67 -1.03 3.33
CA GLU A 251 -5.43 -0.34 2.99
C GLU A 251 -4.21 -1.26 2.97
N ALA A 252 -4.12 -2.24 3.87
CA ALA A 252 -3.05 -3.24 3.81
C ALA A 252 -3.12 -4.08 2.52
N THR A 253 -4.32 -4.34 2.00
CA THR A 253 -4.48 -5.03 0.72
C THR A 253 -4.08 -4.15 -0.47
N HIS A 254 -4.33 -2.83 -0.39
CA HIS A 254 -3.74 -1.90 -1.36
C HIS A 254 -2.21 -1.90 -1.30
N GLN A 255 -1.62 -1.90 -0.11
CA GLN A 255 -0.16 -2.00 0.03
C GLN A 255 0.37 -3.26 -0.65
N LEU A 256 -0.23 -4.42 -0.38
CA LEU A 256 0.13 -5.66 -1.06
C LEU A 256 0.08 -5.52 -2.59
N LEU A 257 -1.00 -4.92 -3.11
CA LEU A 257 -1.13 -4.73 -4.56
C LEU A 257 -0.04 -3.80 -5.12
N TYR A 258 0.37 -2.76 -4.39
CA TYR A 258 1.50 -1.92 -4.80
C TYR A 258 2.80 -2.71 -4.90
N TYR A 259 3.08 -3.62 -3.96
CA TYR A 259 4.25 -4.52 -4.07
C TYR A 259 4.16 -5.46 -5.28
N ILE A 260 2.98 -5.98 -5.60
CA ILE A 260 2.76 -6.83 -6.78
C ILE A 260 3.05 -6.02 -8.06
N VAL A 261 2.47 -4.83 -8.17
CA VAL A 261 2.59 -3.96 -9.35
C VAL A 261 4.01 -3.42 -9.53
N GLU A 262 4.72 -3.16 -8.44
CA GLU A 262 6.13 -2.74 -8.47
C GLU A 262 7.03 -3.86 -9.03
N MET A 263 6.71 -5.13 -8.75
CA MET A 263 7.43 -6.26 -9.33
C MET A 263 7.05 -6.47 -10.80
N CYS A 264 5.76 -6.48 -11.12
CA CYS A 264 5.24 -6.67 -12.47
C CYS A 264 3.96 -5.84 -12.66
N PRO A 265 3.95 -4.89 -13.61
CA PRO A 265 2.72 -4.18 -13.96
C PRO A 265 1.61 -5.16 -14.30
N VAL A 266 0.40 -4.93 -13.76
CA VAL A 266 -0.78 -5.78 -14.01
C VAL A 266 -1.60 -5.30 -15.20
N ILE A 267 -1.47 -4.03 -15.56
CA ILE A 267 -2.17 -3.39 -16.66
C ILE A 267 -1.11 -2.82 -17.59
N GLU A 268 -1.36 -2.93 -18.90
CA GLU A 268 -0.48 -2.43 -19.94
C GLU A 268 -0.27 -0.92 -19.78
N GLU A 269 0.95 -0.43 -20.01
CA GLU A 269 1.26 0.99 -19.85
C GLU A 269 0.47 1.87 -20.84
N VAL A 270 0.13 1.30 -22.00
CA VAL A 270 -0.66 1.93 -23.07
C VAL A 270 -2.17 1.90 -22.81
N ALA A 271 -2.62 1.26 -21.73
CA ALA A 271 -4.03 1.18 -21.38
C ALA A 271 -4.63 2.59 -21.18
N SER A 272 -5.91 2.75 -21.55
CA SER A 272 -6.60 4.02 -21.39
C SER A 272 -6.69 4.42 -19.91
N ARG A 273 -6.35 5.68 -19.63
CA ARG A 273 -6.55 6.32 -18.31
C ARG A 273 -7.91 7.01 -18.21
N GLU A 274 -8.79 6.83 -19.20
CA GLU A 274 -10.14 7.36 -19.14
C GLU A 274 -10.98 6.62 -18.11
N ALA A 275 -11.74 7.38 -17.32
CA ALA A 275 -12.63 6.86 -16.29
C ALA A 275 -13.90 6.24 -16.91
N SER A 276 -13.75 5.07 -17.54
CA SER A 276 -14.79 4.35 -18.29
C SER A 276 -15.51 3.28 -17.47
N PHE A 277 -14.89 2.77 -16.40
CA PHE A 277 -15.47 1.72 -15.55
C PHE A 277 -16.23 2.33 -14.38
N THR A 278 -17.46 1.87 -14.14
CA THR A 278 -18.28 2.33 -13.02
C THR A 278 -18.23 1.32 -11.89
N LEU A 279 -17.67 1.71 -10.74
CA LEU A 279 -17.55 0.85 -9.56
C LEU A 279 -18.94 0.40 -9.06
N PRO A 280 -19.23 -0.92 -8.99
CA PRO A 280 -20.53 -1.42 -8.52
C PRO A 280 -20.91 -0.98 -7.10
N TRP A 281 -19.92 -0.69 -6.26
CA TRP A 281 -20.12 -0.38 -4.84
C TRP A 281 -20.38 1.10 -4.56
N SER A 282 -19.85 2.00 -5.39
CA SER A 282 -19.92 3.45 -5.14
C SER A 282 -20.52 4.25 -6.28
N GLY A 283 -20.64 3.66 -7.48
CA GLY A 283 -21.03 4.37 -8.70
C GLY A 283 -19.95 5.31 -9.24
N GLN A 284 -18.79 5.41 -8.58
CA GLN A 284 -17.70 6.25 -9.06
C GLN A 284 -17.10 5.68 -10.35
N LYS A 285 -16.76 6.57 -11.28
CA LYS A 285 -16.03 6.20 -12.50
C LYS A 285 -14.53 6.13 -12.23
N ARG A 286 -13.87 5.09 -12.76
CA ARG A 286 -12.43 4.86 -12.66
C ARG A 286 -11.89 4.35 -13.99
N ASP A 287 -10.60 4.50 -14.19
CA ASP A 287 -9.87 3.79 -15.24
C ASP A 287 -9.74 2.30 -14.87
N LEU A 288 -9.18 1.49 -15.78
CA LEU A 288 -9.02 0.06 -15.53
C LEU A 288 -8.16 -0.21 -14.28
N TYR A 289 -7.15 0.63 -14.04
CA TYR A 289 -6.26 0.52 -12.88
C TYR A 289 -7.02 0.69 -11.56
N GLY A 290 -7.74 1.79 -11.40
CA GLY A 290 -8.58 2.01 -10.23
C GLY A 290 -9.68 0.96 -10.08
N TYR A 291 -10.23 0.47 -11.20
CA TYR A 291 -11.26 -0.57 -11.19
C TYR A 291 -10.72 -1.92 -10.69
N PHE A 292 -9.56 -2.35 -11.19
CA PHE A 292 -8.89 -3.57 -10.75
C PHE A 292 -8.44 -3.48 -9.29
N HIS A 293 -7.93 -2.33 -8.86
CA HIS A 293 -7.55 -2.07 -7.46
C HIS A 293 -8.73 -2.28 -6.51
N ALA A 294 -9.88 -1.71 -6.82
CA ALA A 294 -11.09 -1.91 -6.02
C ALA A 294 -11.51 -3.39 -6.00
N PHE A 295 -11.53 -4.05 -7.16
CA PHE A 295 -11.87 -5.46 -7.28
C PHE A 295 -10.99 -6.36 -6.40
N TYR A 296 -9.67 -6.16 -6.46
CA TYR A 296 -8.70 -6.91 -5.66
C TYR A 296 -8.93 -6.76 -4.15
N VAL A 297 -9.10 -5.52 -3.67
CA VAL A 297 -9.32 -5.24 -2.25
C VAL A 297 -10.65 -5.79 -1.75
N TYR A 298 -11.70 -5.69 -2.56
CA TYR A 298 -13.02 -6.21 -2.16
C TYR A 298 -13.06 -7.73 -2.00
N ILE A 299 -12.22 -8.48 -2.72
CA ILE A 299 -12.07 -9.93 -2.48
C ILE A 299 -11.48 -10.17 -1.08
N ALA A 300 -10.43 -9.43 -0.69
CA ALA A 300 -9.85 -9.55 0.64
C ALA A 300 -10.84 -9.19 1.75
N LEU A 301 -11.65 -8.14 1.54
CA LEU A 301 -12.69 -7.75 2.50
C LEU A 301 -13.78 -8.83 2.67
N VAL A 302 -14.23 -9.47 1.59
CA VAL A 302 -15.16 -10.60 1.72
C VAL A 302 -14.55 -11.72 2.56
N LYS A 303 -13.28 -12.06 2.28
CA LYS A 303 -12.54 -13.09 3.01
C LYS A 303 -12.37 -12.74 4.50
N TYR A 304 -12.15 -11.47 4.81
CA TYR A 304 -12.14 -11.00 6.20
C TYR A 304 -13.52 -11.13 6.84
N LEU A 305 -14.56 -10.57 6.21
CA LEU A 305 -15.92 -10.52 6.76
C LEU A 305 -16.53 -11.92 6.96
N GLU A 306 -16.21 -12.90 6.12
CA GLU A 306 -16.68 -14.29 6.33
C GLU A 306 -16.02 -14.97 7.55
N ARG A 307 -14.90 -14.45 8.03
CA ARG A 307 -14.18 -14.92 9.22
C ARG A 307 -14.60 -14.18 10.48
N VAL A 308 -15.31 -13.07 10.36
CA VAL A 308 -15.87 -12.36 11.52
C VAL A 308 -16.90 -13.28 12.21
N ARG A 309 -16.45 -13.89 13.31
CA ARG A 309 -17.21 -14.79 14.18
C ARG A 309 -17.04 -14.33 15.63
N SER A 310 -17.90 -14.82 16.52
CA SER A 310 -17.81 -14.50 17.96
C SER A 310 -17.90 -13.01 18.28
N ARG A 311 -18.68 -12.25 17.49
CA ARG A 311 -19.04 -10.84 17.75
C ARG A 311 -20.48 -10.75 18.26
N SER A 312 -20.90 -9.56 18.69
CA SER A 312 -22.31 -9.32 19.02
C SER A 312 -23.20 -9.61 17.81
N SER A 313 -24.48 -9.95 18.04
CA SER A 313 -25.45 -10.23 16.98
C SER A 313 -25.53 -9.11 15.95
N ASP A 314 -25.52 -7.86 16.43
CA ASP A 314 -25.65 -6.67 15.58
C ASP A 314 -24.43 -6.49 14.70
N GLU A 315 -23.23 -6.70 15.24
CA GLU A 315 -21.98 -6.59 14.49
C GLU A 315 -21.85 -7.72 13.45
N LEU A 316 -22.26 -8.94 13.82
CA LEU A 316 -22.31 -10.07 12.88
C LEU A 316 -23.29 -9.81 11.74
N GLN A 317 -24.47 -9.24 12.02
CA GLN A 317 -25.44 -8.87 11.00
C GLN A 317 -24.90 -7.77 10.08
N ARG A 318 -24.20 -6.76 10.63
CA ARG A 318 -23.52 -5.73 9.81
C ARG A 318 -22.46 -6.35 8.90
N ALA A 319 -21.61 -7.23 9.41
CA ALA A 319 -20.59 -7.92 8.63
C ALA A 319 -21.20 -8.77 7.50
N GLN A 320 -22.28 -9.50 7.77
CA GLN A 320 -23.00 -10.30 6.78
C GLN A 320 -23.64 -9.43 5.68
N ASN A 321 -24.30 -8.33 6.06
CA ASN A 321 -24.89 -7.40 5.11
C ASN A 321 -23.81 -6.76 4.22
N ARG A 322 -22.69 -6.37 4.83
CA ARG A 322 -21.54 -5.80 4.13
C ARG A 322 -20.90 -6.80 3.16
N LEU A 323 -20.72 -8.05 3.58
CA LEU A 323 -20.23 -9.14 2.74
C LEU A 323 -21.14 -9.35 1.53
N ALA A 324 -22.45 -9.48 1.74
CA ALA A 324 -23.41 -9.70 0.65
C ALA A 324 -23.42 -8.52 -0.33
N PHE A 325 -23.32 -7.29 0.17
CA PHE A 325 -23.19 -6.09 -0.65
C PHE A 325 -21.91 -6.14 -1.52
N ILE A 326 -20.76 -6.46 -0.92
CA ILE A 326 -19.49 -6.52 -1.65
C ILE A 326 -19.52 -7.62 -2.71
N MET A 327 -20.03 -8.82 -2.36
CA MET A 327 -20.11 -9.96 -3.28
C MET A 327 -20.93 -9.67 -4.52
N ARG A 328 -22.08 -9.00 -4.39
CA ARG A 328 -22.89 -8.57 -5.55
C ARG A 328 -22.09 -7.67 -6.49
N GLY A 329 -21.28 -6.77 -5.93
CA GLY A 329 -20.40 -5.91 -6.71
C GLY A 329 -19.28 -6.68 -7.41
N LEU A 330 -18.65 -7.66 -6.75
CA LEU A 330 -17.62 -8.51 -7.35
C LEU A 330 -18.17 -9.30 -8.54
N ILE A 331 -19.36 -9.89 -8.39
CA ILE A 331 -20.05 -10.63 -9.47
C ILE A 331 -20.32 -9.71 -10.66
N ARG A 332 -20.72 -8.46 -10.41
CA ARG A 332 -20.96 -7.46 -11.47
C ARG A 332 -19.67 -6.97 -12.13
N ALA A 333 -18.58 -6.82 -11.38
CA ALA A 333 -17.32 -6.30 -11.91
C ALA A 333 -16.52 -7.33 -12.71
N LEU A 334 -16.65 -8.61 -12.37
CA LEU A 334 -15.84 -9.67 -12.97
C LEU A 334 -15.96 -9.73 -14.51
N PRO A 335 -17.16 -9.68 -15.13
CA PRO A 335 -17.28 -9.69 -16.60
C PRO A 335 -16.55 -8.55 -17.29
N ASP A 336 -16.63 -7.33 -16.75
CA ASP A 336 -15.95 -6.15 -17.30
C ASP A 336 -14.43 -6.34 -17.31
N LEU A 337 -13.87 -6.85 -16.21
CA LEU A 337 -12.44 -7.14 -16.10
C LEU A 337 -12.01 -8.29 -17.01
N GLN A 338 -12.82 -9.35 -17.11
CA GLN A 338 -12.51 -10.50 -17.96
C GLN A 338 -12.49 -10.11 -19.45
N ALA A 339 -13.38 -9.19 -19.85
CA ALA A 339 -13.50 -8.70 -21.23
C ALA A 339 -12.41 -7.70 -21.64
N SER A 340 -11.75 -7.04 -20.68
CA SER A 340 -10.65 -6.11 -20.99
C SER A 340 -9.40 -6.86 -21.49
N GLY A 341 -8.85 -6.38 -22.60
CA GLY A 341 -7.60 -6.85 -23.20
C GLY A 341 -6.35 -6.12 -22.72
N ASP A 342 -6.49 -5.12 -21.85
CA ASP A 342 -5.38 -4.23 -21.46
C ASP A 342 -4.61 -4.74 -20.22
N PHE A 343 -4.71 -6.04 -19.93
CA PHE A 343 -3.91 -6.67 -18.88
C PHE A 343 -2.60 -7.18 -19.46
N THR A 344 -1.52 -7.01 -18.72
CA THR A 344 -0.27 -7.72 -19.01
C THR A 344 -0.46 -9.24 -18.86
N PRO A 345 0.46 -10.09 -19.36
CA PRO A 345 0.37 -11.53 -19.16
C PRO A 345 0.26 -11.93 -17.67
N GLN A 346 1.06 -11.32 -16.80
CA GLN A 346 1.03 -11.57 -15.35
C GLN A 346 -0.25 -11.00 -14.72
N GLY A 347 -0.73 -9.84 -15.18
CA GLY A 347 -2.00 -9.26 -14.76
C GLY A 347 -3.21 -10.13 -15.11
N ARG A 348 -3.21 -10.72 -16.32
CA ARG A 348 -4.22 -11.69 -16.75
C ARG A 348 -4.17 -12.94 -15.86
N GLN A 349 -2.99 -13.48 -15.60
CA GLN A 349 -2.83 -14.65 -14.74
C GLN A 349 -3.35 -14.39 -13.32
N LEU A 350 -3.07 -13.21 -12.76
CA LEU A 350 -3.59 -12.79 -11.45
C LEU A 350 -5.13 -12.68 -11.49
N LEU A 351 -5.69 -12.03 -12.50
CA LEU A 351 -7.13 -11.89 -12.65
C LEU A 351 -7.84 -13.24 -12.80
N GLU A 352 -7.26 -14.21 -13.50
CA GLU A 352 -7.82 -15.57 -13.60
C GLU A 352 -7.84 -16.29 -12.24
N ASN A 353 -6.78 -16.11 -11.43
CA ASN A 353 -6.75 -16.66 -10.07
C ASN A 353 -7.81 -15.99 -9.18
N LEU A 354 -7.97 -14.67 -9.29
CA LEU A 354 -9.00 -13.91 -8.57
C LEU A 354 -10.42 -14.28 -9.05
N ALA A 355 -10.62 -14.55 -10.33
CA ALA A 355 -11.90 -14.97 -10.88
C ALA A 355 -12.34 -16.33 -10.31
N LYS A 356 -11.40 -17.27 -10.14
CA LYS A 356 -11.66 -18.55 -9.46
C LYS A 356 -12.07 -18.32 -8.01
N GLU A 357 -11.38 -17.41 -7.31
CA GLU A 357 -11.71 -17.04 -5.94
C GLU A 357 -13.12 -16.44 -5.81
N VAL A 358 -13.48 -15.48 -6.69
CA VAL A 358 -14.82 -14.87 -6.69
C VAL A 358 -15.91 -15.90 -6.91
N ARG A 359 -15.74 -16.83 -7.86
CA ARG A 359 -16.71 -17.90 -8.12
C ARG A 359 -16.86 -18.85 -6.92
N ALA A 360 -15.75 -19.17 -6.25
CA ALA A 360 -15.79 -19.98 -5.04
C ALA A 360 -16.52 -19.27 -3.89
N LEU A 361 -16.25 -17.98 -3.69
CA LEU A 361 -16.93 -17.15 -2.68
C LEU A 361 -18.42 -16.98 -2.99
N GLU A 362 -18.79 -16.79 -4.26
CA GLU A 362 -20.19 -16.71 -4.71
C GLU A 362 -20.94 -18.00 -4.37
N SER A 363 -20.38 -19.16 -4.74
CA SER A 363 -20.99 -20.45 -4.44
C SER A 363 -21.15 -20.67 -2.93
N LYS A 364 -20.15 -20.28 -2.13
CA LYS A 364 -20.17 -20.43 -0.66
C LYS A 364 -21.24 -19.54 -0.01
N HIS A 365 -21.45 -18.34 -0.52
CA HIS A 365 -22.32 -17.33 0.09
C HIS A 365 -23.66 -17.13 -0.62
N ALA A 366 -24.00 -17.95 -1.61
CA ALA A 366 -25.25 -17.87 -2.36
C ALA A 366 -26.51 -17.82 -1.46
N GLY A 367 -26.54 -18.66 -0.41
CA GLY A 367 -27.65 -18.68 0.54
C GLY A 367 -27.78 -17.40 1.38
N LEU A 368 -26.66 -16.74 1.70
CA LEU A 368 -26.66 -15.45 2.39
C LEU A 368 -27.15 -14.35 1.43
N MET A 369 -26.60 -14.29 0.21
CA MET A 369 -26.99 -13.31 -0.79
C MET A 369 -28.48 -13.38 -1.15
N ALA A 370 -29.09 -14.58 -1.15
CA ALA A 370 -30.52 -14.77 -1.39
C ALA A 370 -31.41 -14.23 -0.25
N LYS A 371 -30.92 -14.24 0.99
CA LYS A 371 -31.65 -13.78 2.19
C LYS A 371 -31.52 -12.27 2.40
N THR A 372 -30.39 -11.69 2.04
CA THR A 372 -30.17 -10.25 2.18
C THR A 372 -30.80 -9.52 0.99
N ALA A 373 -31.72 -8.58 1.24
CA ALA A 373 -32.27 -7.73 0.19
C ALA A 373 -31.14 -6.97 -0.56
N PRO A 374 -31.31 -6.64 -1.85
CA PRO A 374 -30.36 -5.78 -2.54
C PRO A 374 -30.28 -4.44 -1.78
N ALA A 375 -29.14 -4.16 -1.15
CA ALA A 375 -28.91 -2.86 -0.57
C ALA A 375 -28.84 -1.84 -1.71
N THR A 376 -29.64 -0.77 -1.64
CA THR A 376 -29.44 0.41 -2.46
C THR A 376 -28.06 0.99 -2.13
N VAL A 377 -27.31 1.46 -3.12
CA VAL A 377 -26.02 2.13 -2.89
C VAL A 377 -26.26 3.27 -1.91
N PRO A 378 -25.74 3.23 -0.67
CA PRO A 378 -25.95 4.32 0.27
C PRO A 378 -25.22 5.56 -0.24
N GLU A 379 -25.84 6.75 -0.18
CA GLU A 379 -25.20 8.04 -0.49
C GLU A 379 -23.88 8.25 0.28
N ARG A 380 -23.66 7.54 1.39
CA ARG A 380 -22.45 7.61 2.22
C ARG A 380 -21.37 6.57 1.92
N ALA A 381 -21.55 5.68 0.94
CA ALA A 381 -20.49 4.75 0.50
C ALA A 381 -19.34 5.45 -0.27
N LEU A 382 -19.39 6.78 -0.39
CA LEU A 382 -18.35 7.66 -0.90
C LEU A 382 -17.15 7.75 0.06
N GLY A 383 -16.48 6.62 0.29
CA GLY A 383 -15.06 6.63 0.62
C GLY A 383 -14.31 6.77 -0.70
N ALA A 384 -14.08 8.01 -1.13
CA ALA A 384 -13.17 8.26 -2.25
C ALA A 384 -11.77 7.82 -1.81
N THR A 385 -11.32 6.65 -2.26
CA THR A 385 -9.88 6.39 -2.34
C THR A 385 -9.36 7.26 -3.49
N ALA A 386 -8.55 8.26 -3.17
CA ALA A 386 -7.97 9.17 -4.15
C ALA A 386 -6.94 8.46 -5.02
#